data_AF-A0A0Q8CVH8-F1
#
_entry.id   AF-A0A0Q8CVH8-F1
#
_cell.length_a   1.000
_cell.length_b   1.000
_cell.length_c   1.000
_cell.angle_alpha   90.00
_cell.angle_beta   90.00
_cell.angle_gamma   90.00
#
_symmetry.space_group_name_H-M   'P 1'
#
loop_
_entity.id
_entity.type
_entity.pdbx_description
1 polymer ?
#
loop_
_entity_poly.entity_id
_entity_poly.type
_entity_poly.pdbx_seq_one_letter_code
_entity_poly.pdbx_strand_id
1 'polypeptide(L)'
;MPTPARPPRELTEQEQALQDKMLRAYYEGRRPSRNHAKSSIQNDQIAVRQLLAFIGQPLWELTENDFEVWSAHLGLTKGDAPRTQRRKQTAIATLMRYLSRNLALQNEARAMGGELREIAHSENRVVHTTDQAPKRHRRYLSAMEFQEVVQVLDMAIELAIRSKPRCVRTLLRDKAMFNTYYAFGLRMSEGHALNVTSFRANPDIRELGRFGFADVYGKGSNGSGPRFRSIPAINPSIREVLEWYLTVVRPLFPPRDLEEPAMWLSEQGTRLCRSEIDTRFKQLLQVCGIDPSTMSTHGLRHMSVSHEAEANVPLHFTQQRHGHAHASTTQVYTHLPEAFIRDRARQLVKQHLKKKEST
;
A
#
# COMPACT_ATOMS: atom_id res chain seq x y z
N MET A 1 4.60 36.83 5.41
CA MET A 1 3.56 35.77 5.45
C MET A 1 2.89 35.76 4.08
N PRO A 2 2.72 34.61 3.41
CA PRO A 2 2.00 34.56 2.14
C PRO A 2 0.56 35.06 2.37
N THR A 3 0.17 36.10 1.66
CA THR A 3 -1.15 36.73 1.76
C THR A 3 -1.86 36.63 0.41
N PRO A 4 -3.17 36.36 0.39
CA PRO A 4 -3.95 36.34 -0.83
C PRO A 4 -3.77 37.63 -1.62
N ALA A 5 -3.67 37.52 -2.95
CA ALA A 5 -3.54 38.69 -3.83
C ALA A 5 -4.83 39.54 -3.86
N ARG A 6 -5.97 38.92 -3.55
CA ARG A 6 -7.28 39.56 -3.47
C ARG A 6 -7.80 39.46 -2.04
N PRO A 7 -8.44 40.51 -1.48
CA PRO A 7 -9.01 40.44 -0.16
C PRO A 7 -10.13 39.37 -0.13
N PRO A 8 -10.21 38.55 0.93
CA PRO A 8 -11.33 37.65 1.12
C PRO A 8 -12.64 38.44 1.14
N ARG A 9 -13.66 37.93 0.45
CA ARG A 9 -15.00 38.50 0.46
C ARG A 9 -16.03 37.45 0.84
N GLU A 10 -17.17 37.90 1.35
CA GLU A 10 -18.32 37.02 1.50
C GLU A 10 -18.90 36.69 0.13
N LEU A 11 -19.29 35.43 -0.04
CA LEU A 11 -19.99 34.97 -1.24
C LEU A 11 -21.46 35.35 -1.14
N THR A 12 -22.04 35.76 -2.26
CA THR A 12 -23.50 35.92 -2.35
C THR A 12 -24.18 34.57 -2.20
N GLU A 13 -25.48 34.55 -1.87
CA GLU A 13 -26.25 33.31 -1.72
C GLU A 13 -26.20 32.43 -2.98
N GLN A 14 -26.24 33.04 -4.17
CA GLN A 14 -26.15 32.34 -5.44
C GLN A 14 -24.77 31.70 -5.65
N GLU A 15 -23.69 32.41 -5.33
CA GLU A 15 -22.34 31.88 -5.39
C GLU A 15 -22.15 30.73 -4.40
N GLN A 16 -22.65 30.89 -3.17
CA GLN A 16 -22.57 29.84 -2.16
C GLN A 16 -23.34 28.59 -2.61
N ALA A 17 -24.54 28.74 -3.16
CA ALA A 17 -25.35 27.63 -3.65
C ALA A 17 -24.68 26.87 -4.80
N LEU A 18 -24.09 27.59 -5.78
CA LEU A 18 -23.38 26.96 -6.90
C LEU A 18 -22.10 26.25 -6.42
N GLN A 19 -21.35 26.87 -5.51
CA GLN A 19 -20.15 26.26 -4.93
C GLN A 19 -20.50 24.96 -4.18
N ASP A 20 -21.55 24.98 -3.35
CA ASP A 20 -21.99 23.79 -2.63
C ASP A 20 -22.46 22.69 -3.58
N LYS A 21 -23.17 23.04 -4.65
CA LYS A 21 -23.55 22.10 -5.72
C LYS A 21 -22.32 21.44 -6.35
N MET A 22 -21.29 22.20 -6.69
CA MET A 22 -20.02 21.68 -7.25
C MET A 22 -19.33 20.72 -6.27
N LEU A 23 -19.26 21.08 -4.99
CA LEU A 23 -18.65 20.26 -3.95
C LEU A 23 -19.42 18.97 -3.72
N ARG A 24 -20.76 19.01 -3.67
CA ARG A 24 -21.61 17.81 -3.57
C ARG A 24 -21.45 16.91 -4.79
N ALA A 25 -21.48 17.47 -6.00
CA ALA A 25 -21.28 16.70 -7.23
C ALA A 25 -19.96 15.90 -7.22
N TYR A 26 -18.89 16.47 -6.67
CA TYR A 26 -17.62 15.77 -6.57
C TYR A 26 -17.55 14.79 -5.39
N TYR A 27 -17.88 15.23 -4.19
CA TYR A 27 -17.63 14.49 -2.95
C TYR A 27 -18.73 13.50 -2.55
N GLU A 28 -19.97 13.74 -2.99
CA GLU A 28 -21.12 12.84 -2.75
C GLU A 28 -21.47 12.05 -4.02
N GLY A 29 -21.17 12.59 -5.21
CA GLY A 29 -21.34 11.88 -6.49
C GLY A 29 -20.10 11.11 -6.93
N ARG A 30 -19.12 11.83 -7.50
CA ARG A 30 -17.98 11.21 -8.21
C ARG A 30 -17.06 10.37 -7.32
N ARG A 31 -16.79 10.81 -6.09
CA ARG A 31 -15.84 10.13 -5.20
C ARG A 31 -16.42 8.80 -4.67
N PRO A 32 -17.65 8.75 -4.14
CA PRO A 32 -18.29 7.49 -3.74
C PRO A 32 -18.50 6.52 -4.91
N SER A 33 -18.88 7.01 -6.10
CA SER A 33 -19.06 6.14 -7.28
C SER A 33 -17.77 5.46 -7.74
N ARG A 34 -16.60 6.02 -7.38
CA ARG A 34 -15.28 5.41 -7.59
C ARG A 34 -14.76 4.65 -6.36
N ASN A 35 -15.66 4.35 -5.43
CA ASN A 35 -15.42 3.62 -4.18
C ASN A 35 -14.33 4.26 -3.30
N HIS A 36 -14.28 5.59 -3.24
CA HIS A 36 -13.31 6.25 -2.37
C HIS A 36 -13.67 6.10 -0.89
N ALA A 37 -12.68 5.85 -0.05
CA ALA A 37 -12.88 5.74 1.40
C ALA A 37 -13.43 7.04 2.00
N LYS A 38 -14.42 6.94 2.90
CA LYS A 38 -15.06 8.10 3.57
C LYS A 38 -14.04 9.03 4.22
N SER A 39 -13.06 8.48 4.93
CA SER A 39 -11.99 9.27 5.57
C SER A 39 -11.12 10.01 4.54
N SER A 40 -10.90 9.45 3.35
CA SER A 40 -10.18 10.16 2.28
C SER A 40 -11.00 11.30 1.70
N ILE A 41 -12.32 11.12 1.56
CA ILE A 41 -13.25 12.18 1.13
C ILE A 41 -13.24 13.34 2.12
N GLN A 42 -13.37 13.04 3.42
CA GLN A 42 -13.34 14.05 4.48
C GLN A 42 -12.02 14.82 4.53
N ASN A 43 -10.87 14.14 4.41
CA ASN A 43 -9.56 14.78 4.37
C ASN A 43 -9.41 15.75 3.17
N ASP A 44 -9.94 15.38 2.00
CA ASP A 44 -9.88 16.21 0.80
C ASP A 44 -10.83 17.43 0.92
N GLN A 45 -12.03 17.25 1.48
CA GLN A 45 -12.95 18.35 1.80
C GLN A 45 -12.33 19.36 2.76
N ILE A 46 -11.62 18.91 3.80
CA ILE A 46 -10.92 19.80 4.74
C ILE A 46 -9.87 20.64 3.99
N ALA A 47 -9.10 20.02 3.08
CA ALA A 47 -8.10 20.74 2.29
C ALA A 47 -8.73 21.81 1.39
N VAL A 48 -9.84 21.49 0.71
CA VAL A 48 -10.57 22.44 -0.14
C VAL A 48 -11.17 23.58 0.70
N ARG A 49 -11.79 23.29 1.84
CA ARG A 49 -12.30 24.33 2.74
C ARG A 49 -11.19 25.25 3.25
N GLN A 50 -10.01 24.69 3.55
CA GLN A 50 -8.85 25.49 3.93
C GLN A 50 -8.37 26.43 2.81
N LEU A 51 -8.38 25.98 1.55
CA LEU A 51 -8.08 26.85 0.41
C LEU A 51 -9.11 27.95 0.26
N LEU A 52 -10.41 27.59 0.22
CA LEU A 52 -11.49 28.54 0.02
C LEU A 52 -11.56 29.58 1.14
N ALA A 53 -11.37 29.17 2.40
CA ALA A 53 -11.32 30.10 3.53
C ALA A 53 -10.08 31.02 3.51
N PHE A 54 -8.96 30.53 2.96
CA PHE A 54 -7.73 31.32 2.87
C PHE A 54 -7.81 32.36 1.74
N ILE A 55 -8.36 31.98 0.58
CA ILE A 55 -8.45 32.86 -0.60
C ILE A 55 -9.69 33.75 -0.56
N GLY A 56 -10.81 33.24 -0.06
CA GLY A 56 -12.09 33.96 0.03
C GLY A 56 -12.69 34.30 -1.33
N GLN A 57 -12.44 33.47 -2.35
CA GLN A 57 -13.00 33.58 -3.70
C GLN A 57 -13.68 32.26 -4.10
N PRO A 58 -14.71 32.29 -4.95
CA PRO A 58 -15.40 31.08 -5.36
C PRO A 58 -14.54 30.22 -6.31
N LEU A 59 -14.88 28.93 -6.43
CA LEU A 59 -14.11 27.94 -7.21
C LEU A 59 -13.80 28.37 -8.65
N TRP A 60 -14.70 29.07 -9.32
CA TRP A 60 -14.55 29.52 -10.72
C TRP A 60 -13.79 30.84 -10.88
N GLU A 61 -13.39 31.47 -9.78
CA GLU A 61 -12.50 32.63 -9.79
C GLU A 61 -11.09 32.29 -9.33
N LEU A 62 -10.84 31.06 -8.86
CA LEU A 62 -9.51 30.66 -8.40
C LEU A 62 -8.49 30.69 -9.54
N THR A 63 -7.32 31.22 -9.24
CA THR A 63 -6.18 31.31 -10.17
C THR A 63 -5.03 30.39 -9.75
N GLU A 64 -4.06 30.20 -10.63
CA GLU A 64 -2.81 29.51 -10.31
C GLU A 64 -2.04 30.24 -9.20
N ASN A 65 -2.01 31.57 -9.22
CA ASN A 65 -1.38 32.37 -8.18
C ASN A 65 -2.05 32.16 -6.80
N ASP A 66 -3.39 32.08 -6.75
CA ASP A 66 -4.09 31.76 -5.50
C ASP A 66 -3.67 30.40 -4.94
N PHE A 67 -3.51 29.42 -5.82
CA PHE A 67 -3.03 28.09 -5.46
C PHE A 67 -1.58 28.10 -4.95
N GLU A 68 -0.70 28.86 -5.58
CA GLU A 68 0.71 29.00 -5.19
C GLU A 68 0.88 29.71 -3.85
N VAL A 69 0.17 30.83 -3.64
CA VAL A 69 0.19 31.58 -2.37
C VAL A 69 -0.35 30.71 -1.24
N TRP A 70 -1.45 29.99 -1.45
CA TRP A 70 -1.96 29.04 -0.46
C TRP A 70 -0.97 27.91 -0.20
N SER A 71 -0.33 27.38 -1.25
CA SER A 71 0.69 26.34 -1.12
C SER A 71 1.88 26.82 -0.28
N ALA A 72 2.35 28.05 -0.49
CA ALA A 72 3.39 28.67 0.32
C ALA A 72 2.93 28.85 1.78
N HIS A 73 1.67 29.23 2.02
CA HIS A 73 1.09 29.37 3.36
C HIS A 73 1.10 28.04 4.14
N LEU A 74 0.81 26.92 3.48
CA LEU A 74 0.87 25.59 4.11
C LEU A 74 2.27 25.29 4.66
N GLY A 75 3.32 25.59 3.90
CA GLY A 75 4.70 25.34 4.32
C GLY A 75 5.24 26.36 5.31
N LEU A 76 5.16 27.64 4.98
CA LEU A 76 5.83 28.72 5.71
C LEU A 76 5.07 29.17 6.97
N THR A 77 3.74 29.10 6.96
CA THR A 77 2.92 29.61 8.06
C THR A 77 2.33 28.48 8.90
N LYS A 78 1.75 27.45 8.27
CA LYS A 78 1.18 26.30 8.99
C LYS A 78 2.23 25.30 9.46
N GLY A 79 3.42 25.29 8.86
CA GLY A 79 4.46 24.31 9.15
C GLY A 79 4.12 22.89 8.68
N ASP A 80 3.25 22.74 7.68
CA ASP A 80 2.89 21.42 7.16
C ASP A 80 4.14 20.74 6.56
N ALA A 81 4.38 19.47 6.93
CA ALA A 81 5.40 18.67 6.28
C ALA A 81 5.15 18.54 4.77
N PRO A 82 6.18 18.41 3.90
CA PRO A 82 6.00 18.34 2.44
C PRO A 82 5.01 17.26 1.98
N ARG A 83 4.95 16.12 2.69
CA ARG A 83 3.96 15.06 2.42
C ARG A 83 2.52 15.53 2.65
N THR A 84 2.28 16.29 3.70
CA THR A 84 0.97 16.86 4.05
C THR A 84 0.56 17.91 3.03
N GLN A 85 1.48 18.80 2.64
CA GLN A 85 1.26 19.78 1.57
C GLN A 85 0.86 19.10 0.26
N ARG A 86 1.62 18.08 -0.20
CA ARG A 86 1.30 17.31 -1.41
C ARG A 86 -0.09 16.67 -1.38
N ARG A 87 -0.50 16.13 -0.23
CA ARG A 87 -1.84 15.55 -0.06
C ARG A 87 -2.91 16.61 -0.29
N LYS A 88 -2.78 17.76 0.36
CA LYS A 88 -3.72 18.89 0.24
C LYS A 88 -3.75 19.43 -1.19
N GLN A 89 -2.59 19.66 -1.80
CA GLN A 89 -2.46 20.09 -3.20
C GLN A 89 -3.09 19.10 -4.20
N THR A 90 -2.95 17.80 -3.95
CA THR A 90 -3.58 16.76 -4.78
C THR A 90 -5.11 16.78 -4.67
N ALA A 91 -5.66 17.07 -3.47
CA ALA A 91 -7.10 17.23 -3.31
C ALA A 91 -7.63 18.37 -4.21
N ILE A 92 -6.97 19.54 -4.20
CA ILE A 92 -7.33 20.67 -5.07
C ILE A 92 -7.21 20.29 -6.54
N ALA A 93 -6.08 19.73 -6.96
CA ALA A 93 -5.84 19.36 -8.36
C ALA A 93 -6.89 18.39 -8.90
N THR A 94 -7.29 17.39 -8.10
CA THR A 94 -8.29 16.41 -8.55
C THR A 94 -9.71 16.98 -8.60
N LEU A 95 -10.08 17.87 -7.68
CA LEU A 95 -11.35 18.60 -7.72
C LEU A 95 -11.40 19.51 -8.95
N MET A 96 -10.42 20.40 -9.12
CA MET A 96 -10.44 21.39 -10.19
C MET A 96 -10.44 20.74 -11.58
N ARG A 97 -9.71 19.63 -11.75
CA ARG A 97 -9.77 18.80 -12.97
C ARG A 97 -11.12 18.17 -13.22
N TYR A 98 -11.86 17.80 -12.18
CA TYR A 98 -13.22 17.30 -12.38
C TYR A 98 -14.14 18.42 -12.84
N LEU A 99 -14.07 19.58 -12.17
CA LEU A 99 -14.93 20.71 -12.45
C LEU A 99 -14.69 21.27 -13.86
N SER A 100 -13.44 21.49 -14.24
CA SER A 100 -13.08 22.01 -15.58
C SER A 100 -13.47 21.09 -16.74
N ARG A 101 -13.71 19.80 -16.47
CA ARG A 101 -14.16 18.81 -17.46
C ARG A 101 -15.66 18.57 -17.43
N ASN A 102 -16.39 19.16 -16.50
CA ASN A 102 -17.84 19.03 -16.39
C ASN A 102 -18.50 20.22 -17.08
N LEU A 103 -18.97 20.01 -18.31
CA LEU A 103 -19.53 21.10 -19.15
C LEU A 103 -20.74 21.79 -18.51
N ALA A 104 -21.59 21.06 -17.78
CA ALA A 104 -22.75 21.66 -17.12
C ALA A 104 -22.32 22.63 -16.01
N LEU A 105 -21.40 22.20 -15.14
CA LEU A 105 -20.86 23.06 -14.08
C LEU A 105 -20.03 24.23 -14.66
N GLN A 106 -19.33 24.01 -15.78
CA GLN A 106 -18.63 25.06 -16.51
C GLN A 106 -19.59 26.16 -16.97
N ASN A 107 -20.73 25.79 -17.54
CA ASN A 107 -21.72 26.74 -18.05
C ASN A 107 -22.35 27.55 -16.90
N GLU A 108 -22.65 26.91 -15.78
CA GLU A 108 -23.14 27.60 -14.58
C GLU A 108 -22.09 28.56 -14.00
N ALA A 109 -20.82 28.18 -13.98
CA ALA A 109 -19.73 29.07 -13.58
C ALA A 109 -19.60 30.29 -14.49
N ARG A 110 -19.77 30.11 -15.81
CA ARG A 110 -19.76 31.20 -16.80
C ARG A 110 -20.94 32.15 -16.62
N ALA A 111 -22.11 31.63 -16.25
CA ALA A 111 -23.27 32.45 -15.91
C ALA A 111 -23.01 33.33 -14.68
N MET A 112 -22.14 32.90 -13.76
CA MET A 112 -21.66 33.68 -12.61
C MET A 112 -20.47 34.61 -12.95
N GLY A 113 -20.10 34.73 -14.24
CA GLY A 113 -19.03 35.61 -14.67
C GLY A 113 -17.60 35.06 -14.49
N GLY A 114 -17.44 33.78 -14.18
CA GLY A 114 -16.12 33.16 -14.05
C GLY A 114 -15.92 31.90 -14.87
N GLU A 115 -14.84 31.18 -14.58
CA GLU A 115 -14.43 30.03 -15.38
C GLU A 115 -13.70 28.99 -14.53
N LEU A 116 -14.22 27.76 -14.53
CA LEU A 116 -13.52 26.64 -13.90
C LEU A 116 -12.32 26.26 -14.76
N ARG A 117 -11.14 26.26 -14.14
CA ARG A 117 -9.85 25.95 -14.76
C ARG A 117 -9.05 25.02 -13.85
N GLU A 118 -8.16 24.22 -14.43
CA GLU A 118 -7.13 23.58 -13.60
C GLU A 118 -6.19 24.70 -13.10
N ILE A 119 -5.89 24.72 -11.80
CA ILE A 119 -4.99 25.71 -11.15
C ILE A 119 -3.76 25.07 -10.52
N ALA A 120 -3.74 23.74 -10.48
CA ALA A 120 -2.76 22.93 -9.77
C ALA A 120 -2.15 21.90 -10.73
N HIS A 121 -0.99 22.25 -11.27
CA HIS A 121 -0.26 21.52 -12.30
C HIS A 121 0.90 20.74 -11.69
N SER A 122 1.68 20.02 -12.50
CA SER A 122 2.90 19.37 -12.03
C SER A 122 3.97 20.36 -11.57
N GLU A 123 4.01 21.53 -12.19
CA GLU A 123 5.07 22.54 -12.04
C GLU A 123 4.90 23.39 -10.77
N ASN A 124 3.65 23.68 -10.38
CA ASN A 124 3.34 24.51 -9.20
C ASN A 124 2.93 23.69 -7.96
N ARG A 125 3.17 22.37 -7.97
CA ARG A 125 2.96 21.47 -6.82
C ARG A 125 4.28 21.03 -6.23
N VAL A 126 4.27 20.73 -4.93
CA VAL A 126 5.43 20.16 -4.25
C VAL A 126 5.78 18.83 -4.93
N VAL A 127 6.96 18.79 -5.54
CA VAL A 127 7.50 17.60 -6.21
C VAL A 127 7.62 16.47 -5.20
N HIS A 128 7.37 15.24 -5.63
CA HIS A 128 7.60 14.09 -4.77
C HIS A 128 9.12 13.98 -4.54
N THR A 129 9.57 13.97 -3.29
CA THR A 129 11.00 13.95 -2.92
C THR A 129 11.78 12.75 -3.50
N THR A 130 11.08 11.77 -4.10
CA THR A 130 11.70 10.68 -4.87
C THR A 130 12.34 11.12 -6.18
N ASP A 131 11.98 12.30 -6.69
CA ASP A 131 12.42 12.74 -8.02
C ASP A 131 13.74 13.53 -7.95
N GLN A 132 14.14 14.02 -6.76
CA GLN A 132 15.36 14.83 -6.60
C GLN A 132 16.27 14.43 -5.43
N ALA A 133 15.84 13.61 -4.47
CA ALA A 133 16.77 13.11 -3.46
C ALA A 133 17.65 11.99 -4.05
N PRO A 134 18.98 11.98 -3.81
CA PRO A 134 19.75 10.77 -4.03
C PRO A 134 19.06 9.66 -3.25
N LYS A 135 18.60 8.63 -3.95
CA LYS A 135 17.96 7.48 -3.32
C LYS A 135 18.97 6.93 -2.33
N ARG A 136 18.77 7.17 -1.03
CA ARG A 136 19.44 6.40 0.01
C ARG A 136 19.08 4.96 -0.29
N HIS A 137 20.00 4.23 -0.90
CA HIS A 137 19.84 2.81 -1.16
C HIS A 137 19.74 2.16 0.21
N ARG A 138 18.51 1.90 0.66
CA ARG A 138 18.29 1.02 1.80
C ARG A 138 18.89 -0.32 1.38
N ARG A 139 19.97 -0.73 2.04
CA ARG A 139 20.53 -2.08 1.89
C ARG A 139 19.52 -3.04 2.51
N TYR A 140 18.91 -3.85 1.66
CA TYR A 140 18.13 -5.01 2.09
C TYR A 140 19.07 -6.21 2.17
N LEU A 141 18.68 -7.24 2.93
CA LEU A 141 19.46 -8.48 3.02
C LEU A 141 19.43 -9.18 1.66
N SER A 142 20.55 -9.77 1.28
CA SER A 142 20.65 -10.75 0.21
C SER A 142 19.88 -12.03 0.54
N ALA A 143 19.71 -12.92 -0.44
CA ALA A 143 19.02 -14.19 -0.23
C ALA A 143 19.70 -15.06 0.83
N MET A 144 21.04 -15.03 0.90
CA MET A 144 21.82 -15.75 1.91
C MET A 144 21.66 -15.14 3.30
N GLU A 145 21.84 -13.82 3.44
CA GLU A 145 21.64 -13.11 4.72
C GLU A 145 20.19 -13.29 5.23
N PHE A 146 19.18 -13.34 4.35
CA PHE A 146 17.81 -13.63 4.76
C PHE A 146 17.62 -15.09 5.22
N GLN A 147 18.28 -16.05 4.58
CA GLN A 147 18.27 -17.45 5.04
C GLN A 147 18.91 -17.58 6.43
N GLU A 148 20.01 -16.86 6.70
CA GLU A 148 20.62 -16.80 8.02
C GLU A 148 19.66 -16.25 9.07
N VAL A 149 18.90 -15.19 8.77
CA VAL A 149 17.86 -14.66 9.66
C VAL A 149 16.79 -15.71 9.98
N VAL A 150 16.38 -16.52 9.00
CA VAL A 150 15.43 -17.62 9.22
C VAL A 150 16.05 -18.73 10.09
N GLN A 151 17.33 -19.05 9.90
CA GLN A 151 18.05 -20.02 10.73
C GLN A 151 18.21 -19.54 12.18
N VAL A 152 18.50 -18.25 12.39
CA VAL A 152 18.54 -17.65 13.74
C VAL A 152 17.17 -17.74 14.41
N LEU A 153 16.08 -17.56 13.67
CA LEU A 153 14.73 -17.77 14.20
C LEU A 153 14.49 -19.23 14.63
N ASP A 154 14.99 -20.19 13.86
CA ASP A 154 14.91 -21.62 14.21
C ASP A 154 15.70 -21.93 15.47
N MET A 155 16.92 -21.42 15.59
CA MET A 155 17.73 -21.54 16.81
C MET A 155 17.04 -20.87 18.00
N ALA A 156 16.41 -19.70 17.80
CA ALA A 156 15.68 -19.00 18.85
C ALA A 156 14.47 -19.82 19.33
N ILE A 157 13.78 -20.53 18.43
CA ILE A 157 12.70 -21.47 18.77
C ILE A 157 13.24 -22.61 19.63
N GLU A 158 14.33 -23.26 19.22
CA GLU A 158 14.95 -24.37 19.96
C GLU A 158 15.40 -23.95 21.36
N LEU A 159 16.03 -22.79 21.47
CA LEU A 159 16.43 -22.22 22.75
C LEU A 159 15.23 -21.86 23.63
N ALA A 160 14.16 -21.30 23.04
CA ALA A 160 12.95 -20.97 23.76
C ALA A 160 12.24 -22.20 24.31
N ILE A 161 12.25 -23.33 23.59
CA ILE A 161 11.71 -24.61 24.08
C ILE A 161 12.41 -25.03 25.39
N ARG A 162 13.73 -24.84 25.48
CA ARG A 162 14.51 -25.24 26.66
C ARG A 162 14.44 -24.24 27.82
N SER A 163 14.37 -22.94 27.53
CA SER A 163 14.65 -21.90 28.52
C SER A 163 13.53 -20.88 28.74
N LYS A 164 12.65 -20.67 27.75
CA LYS A 164 11.55 -19.68 27.81
C LYS A 164 10.29 -20.20 27.10
N PRO A 165 9.61 -21.24 27.63
CA PRO A 165 8.50 -21.88 26.95
C PRO A 165 7.35 -20.94 26.55
N ARG A 166 7.14 -19.86 27.31
CA ARG A 166 6.07 -18.88 27.08
C ARG A 166 6.17 -18.17 25.72
N CYS A 167 7.36 -17.95 25.17
CA CYS A 167 7.50 -17.25 23.89
C CYS A 167 7.50 -18.19 22.66
N VAL A 168 7.64 -19.52 22.86
CA VAL A 168 7.77 -20.52 21.79
C VAL A 168 6.64 -20.40 20.76
N ARG A 169 5.38 -20.44 21.21
CA ARG A 169 4.21 -20.34 20.31
C ARG A 169 4.28 -19.14 19.38
N THR A 170 4.74 -17.99 19.91
CA THR A 170 4.80 -16.75 19.17
C THR A 170 5.94 -16.74 18.16
N LEU A 171 7.09 -17.36 18.47
CA LEU A 171 8.20 -17.54 17.54
C LEU A 171 7.84 -18.51 16.41
N LEU A 172 7.14 -19.60 16.72
CA LEU A 172 6.63 -20.55 15.70
C LEU A 172 5.68 -19.85 14.71
N ARG A 173 4.76 -19.02 15.22
CA ARG A 173 3.87 -18.21 14.37
C ARG A 173 4.66 -17.23 13.51
N ASP A 174 5.63 -16.54 14.10
CA ASP A 174 6.44 -15.56 13.38
C ASP A 174 7.24 -16.18 12.24
N LYS A 175 7.77 -17.40 12.44
CA LYS A 175 8.44 -18.18 11.38
C LYS A 175 7.53 -18.35 10.18
N ALA A 176 6.32 -18.86 10.40
CA ALA A 176 5.35 -19.05 9.32
C ALA A 176 4.95 -17.72 8.68
N MET A 177 4.72 -16.69 9.51
CA MET A 177 4.31 -15.37 9.07
C MET A 177 5.37 -14.72 8.17
N PHE A 178 6.62 -14.58 8.61
CA PHE A 178 7.67 -13.92 7.82
C PHE A 178 8.01 -14.69 6.55
N ASN A 179 8.03 -16.02 6.59
CA ASN A 179 8.16 -16.85 5.39
C ASN A 179 7.00 -16.62 4.41
N THR A 180 5.77 -16.45 4.88
CA THR A 180 4.62 -16.14 4.01
C THR A 180 4.73 -14.75 3.39
N TYR A 181 5.10 -13.74 4.18
CA TYR A 181 5.33 -12.39 3.67
C TYR A 181 6.39 -12.35 2.57
N TYR A 182 7.49 -13.06 2.78
CA TYR A 182 8.57 -13.18 1.81
C TYR A 182 8.14 -14.01 0.58
N ALA A 183 7.63 -15.23 0.78
CA ALA A 183 7.29 -16.17 -0.29
C ALA A 183 6.14 -15.70 -1.20
N PHE A 184 5.31 -14.76 -0.77
CA PHE A 184 4.27 -14.14 -1.60
C PHE A 184 4.54 -12.65 -1.88
N GLY A 185 5.66 -12.08 -1.44
CA GLY A 185 5.97 -10.67 -1.65
C GLY A 185 4.87 -9.73 -1.15
N LEU A 186 4.24 -10.03 -0.01
CA LEU A 186 3.04 -9.36 0.47
C LEU A 186 3.33 -7.96 0.99
N ARG A 187 2.41 -7.01 0.77
CA ARG A 187 2.42 -5.75 1.53
C ARG A 187 2.02 -6.03 2.98
N MET A 188 2.48 -5.18 3.91
CA MET A 188 2.05 -5.21 5.31
C MET A 188 0.52 -5.37 5.46
N SER A 189 -0.25 -4.51 4.78
CA SER A 189 -1.72 -4.55 4.83
C SER A 189 -2.33 -5.82 4.26
N GLU A 190 -1.71 -6.41 3.24
CA GLU A 190 -2.21 -7.63 2.58
C GLU A 190 -1.94 -8.85 3.46
N GLY A 191 -0.69 -9.04 3.90
CA GLY A 191 -0.34 -10.17 4.76
C GLY A 191 -1.05 -10.15 6.11
N HIS A 192 -1.29 -8.95 6.68
CA HIS A 192 -2.02 -8.79 7.93
C HIS A 192 -3.51 -9.14 7.76
N ALA A 193 -4.07 -8.89 6.58
CA ALA A 193 -5.48 -9.14 6.26
C ALA A 193 -5.74 -10.58 5.77
N LEU A 194 -4.72 -11.43 5.66
CA LEU A 194 -4.89 -12.82 5.25
C LEU A 194 -5.83 -13.56 6.21
N ASN A 195 -6.67 -14.39 5.61
CA ASN A 195 -7.48 -15.39 6.28
C ASN A 195 -6.97 -16.78 5.93
N VAL A 196 -7.37 -17.78 6.71
CA VAL A 196 -7.10 -19.20 6.36
C VAL A 196 -7.66 -19.56 4.97
N THR A 197 -8.77 -18.92 4.58
CA THR A 197 -9.44 -19.07 3.28
C THR A 197 -8.85 -18.22 2.16
N SER A 198 -7.81 -17.41 2.42
CA SER A 198 -7.17 -16.58 1.39
C SER A 198 -6.29 -17.37 0.41
N PHE A 199 -6.24 -18.70 0.51
CA PHE A 199 -5.38 -19.52 -0.34
C PHE A 199 -6.19 -20.44 -1.24
N ARG A 200 -5.74 -20.59 -2.48
CA ARG A 200 -6.31 -21.52 -3.46
C ARG A 200 -5.23 -22.30 -4.18
N ALA A 201 -5.59 -23.50 -4.64
CA ALA A 201 -4.71 -24.34 -5.42
C ALA A 201 -4.35 -23.68 -6.77
N ASN A 202 -3.17 -24.02 -7.28
CA ASN A 202 -2.81 -23.81 -8.67
C ASN A 202 -2.94 -25.15 -9.40
N PRO A 203 -3.90 -25.31 -10.34
CA PRO A 203 -4.12 -26.61 -11.00
C PRO A 203 -2.90 -27.09 -11.79
N ASP A 204 -2.03 -26.18 -12.20
CA ASP A 204 -0.82 -26.48 -12.96
C ASP A 204 0.39 -26.86 -12.07
N ILE A 205 0.24 -26.79 -10.73
CA ILE A 205 1.32 -27.01 -9.74
C ILE A 205 0.77 -27.75 -8.51
N ARG A 206 0.65 -29.08 -8.61
CA ARG A 206 0.08 -29.91 -7.53
C ARG A 206 0.94 -29.92 -6.27
N GLU A 207 2.24 -29.70 -6.41
CA GLU A 207 3.23 -29.70 -5.33
C GLU A 207 2.93 -28.61 -4.29
N LEU A 208 2.24 -27.53 -4.68
CA LEU A 208 1.84 -26.43 -3.79
C LEU A 208 0.53 -26.70 -3.02
N GLY A 209 -0.19 -27.79 -3.32
CA GLY A 209 -1.47 -28.11 -2.69
C GLY A 209 -2.44 -26.94 -2.81
N ARG A 210 -3.07 -26.55 -1.69
CA ARG A 210 -3.99 -25.38 -1.64
C ARG A 210 -3.30 -24.03 -1.57
N PHE A 211 -1.97 -23.96 -1.53
CA PHE A 211 -1.20 -22.71 -1.38
C PHE A 211 -0.59 -22.23 -2.70
N GLY A 212 -1.20 -22.61 -3.82
CA GLY A 212 -0.77 -22.20 -5.16
C GLY A 212 -0.89 -20.69 -5.38
N PHE A 213 -1.89 -20.06 -4.77
CA PHE A 213 -2.10 -18.63 -4.78
C PHE A 213 -2.50 -18.10 -3.41
N ALA A 214 -2.14 -16.84 -3.15
CA ALA A 214 -2.70 -16.02 -2.07
C ALA A 214 -3.58 -14.91 -2.66
N ASP A 215 -4.85 -14.92 -2.30
CA ASP A 215 -5.86 -13.96 -2.71
C ASP A 215 -5.95 -12.84 -1.68
N VAL A 216 -5.64 -11.61 -2.11
CA VAL A 216 -5.49 -10.45 -1.21
C VAL A 216 -6.16 -9.20 -1.76
N TYR A 217 -6.54 -8.30 -0.85
CA TYR A 217 -7.00 -6.96 -1.17
C TYR A 217 -5.87 -5.95 -0.94
N GLY A 218 -5.30 -5.45 -2.03
CA GLY A 218 -4.31 -4.38 -2.03
C GLY A 218 -4.95 -2.99 -1.88
N LYS A 219 -4.12 -1.97 -1.62
CA LYS A 219 -4.57 -0.57 -1.61
C LYS A 219 -5.05 -0.16 -3.01
N GLY A 220 -6.23 0.45 -3.11
CA GLY A 220 -6.68 1.05 -4.36
C GLY A 220 -5.82 2.25 -4.77
N SER A 221 -5.78 2.51 -6.08
CA SER A 221 -5.08 3.66 -6.66
C SER A 221 -5.94 4.91 -6.59
N ASN A 222 -5.33 6.09 -6.44
CA ASN A 222 -6.03 7.39 -6.50
C ASN A 222 -7.23 7.49 -5.56
N GLY A 223 -7.18 6.86 -4.39
CA GLY A 223 -8.26 6.88 -3.41
C GLY A 223 -9.37 5.86 -3.63
N SER A 224 -9.36 5.09 -4.73
CA SER A 224 -10.31 3.97 -4.93
C SER A 224 -10.20 2.91 -3.83
N GLY A 225 -11.27 2.15 -3.66
CA GLY A 225 -11.39 1.08 -2.66
C GLY A 225 -10.36 -0.03 -2.85
N PRO A 226 -10.27 -0.98 -1.90
CA PRO A 226 -9.33 -2.08 -1.98
C PRO A 226 -9.46 -2.85 -3.30
N ARG A 227 -8.32 -3.19 -3.91
CA ARG A 227 -8.28 -3.93 -5.18
C ARG A 227 -7.88 -5.36 -4.93
N PHE A 228 -8.73 -6.29 -5.35
CA PHE A 228 -8.44 -7.71 -5.30
C PHE A 228 -7.28 -8.07 -6.25
N ARG A 229 -6.45 -9.03 -5.83
CA ARG A 229 -5.47 -9.71 -6.67
C ARG A 229 -5.13 -11.10 -6.14
N SER A 230 -4.80 -12.01 -7.04
CA SER A 230 -4.21 -13.31 -6.72
C SER A 230 -2.70 -13.26 -6.94
N ILE A 231 -1.93 -13.70 -5.94
CA ILE A 231 -0.47 -13.74 -5.98
C ILE A 231 -0.05 -15.21 -6.09
N PRO A 232 0.59 -15.66 -7.19
CA PRO A 232 1.09 -17.03 -7.27
C PRO A 232 2.26 -17.25 -6.31
N ALA A 233 2.29 -18.43 -5.68
CA ALA A 233 3.50 -18.93 -5.04
C ALA A 233 4.50 -19.40 -6.12
N ILE A 234 5.78 -19.10 -5.90
CA ILE A 234 6.86 -19.53 -6.80
C ILE A 234 7.89 -20.43 -6.12
N ASN A 235 7.84 -20.53 -4.79
CA ASN A 235 8.71 -21.38 -3.99
C ASN A 235 7.86 -22.49 -3.35
N PRO A 236 8.06 -23.77 -3.73
CA PRO A 236 7.26 -24.89 -3.23
C PRO A 236 7.41 -25.13 -1.73
N SER A 237 8.53 -24.74 -1.11
CA SER A 237 8.77 -24.93 0.33
C SER A 237 7.77 -24.18 1.22
N ILE A 238 7.06 -23.17 0.68
CA ILE A 238 6.04 -22.45 1.45
C ILE A 238 4.87 -23.34 1.85
N ARG A 239 4.59 -24.39 1.08
CA ARG A 239 3.52 -25.34 1.40
C ARG A 239 3.76 -25.99 2.75
N GLU A 240 4.93 -26.59 2.96
CA GLU A 240 5.26 -27.31 4.18
C GLU A 240 5.16 -26.39 5.41
N VAL A 241 5.65 -25.14 5.29
CA VAL A 241 5.56 -24.12 6.33
C VAL A 241 4.11 -23.77 6.67
N LEU A 242 3.27 -23.57 5.66
CA LEU A 242 1.86 -23.20 5.85
C LEU A 242 1.00 -24.37 6.35
N GLU A 243 1.26 -25.59 5.90
CA GLU A 243 0.60 -26.79 6.40
C GLU A 243 0.94 -27.00 7.87
N TRP A 244 2.23 -27.00 8.22
CA TRP A 244 2.71 -27.07 9.59
C TRP A 244 2.10 -25.98 10.48
N TYR A 245 2.07 -24.74 9.98
CA TYR A 245 1.47 -23.64 10.72
C TYR A 245 -0.01 -23.90 11.01
N LEU A 246 -0.79 -24.31 10.01
CA LEU A 246 -2.23 -24.48 10.16
C LEU A 246 -2.61 -25.71 10.99
N THR A 247 -1.81 -26.78 10.97
CA THR A 247 -2.11 -28.02 11.69
C THR A 247 -1.51 -28.09 13.09
N VAL A 248 -0.33 -27.48 13.30
CA VAL A 248 0.41 -27.60 14.56
C VAL A 248 0.40 -26.29 15.35
N VAL A 249 0.68 -25.16 14.68
CA VAL A 249 0.98 -23.90 15.39
C VAL A 249 -0.25 -23.05 15.65
N ARG A 250 -1.09 -22.82 14.64
CA ARG A 250 -2.31 -22.00 14.74
C ARG A 250 -3.26 -22.51 15.82
N PRO A 251 -3.48 -23.83 16.01
CA PRO A 251 -4.31 -24.34 17.11
C PRO A 251 -3.81 -23.96 18.53
N LEU A 252 -2.54 -23.58 18.69
CA LEU A 252 -1.99 -23.09 19.96
C LEU A 252 -2.47 -21.67 20.33
N PHE A 253 -3.18 -21.02 19.41
CA PHE A 253 -3.80 -19.70 19.58
C PHE A 253 -5.32 -19.88 19.48
N PRO A 254 -6.00 -20.27 20.58
CA PRO A 254 -7.45 -20.40 20.57
C PRO A 254 -8.05 -19.04 20.24
N PRO A 255 -8.89 -18.95 19.19
CA PRO A 255 -9.43 -17.68 18.78
C PRO A 255 -10.43 -17.18 19.83
N ARG A 256 -10.49 -15.85 20.02
CA ARG A 256 -11.46 -15.22 20.93
C ARG A 256 -12.90 -15.41 20.46
N ASP A 257 -13.06 -15.41 19.14
CA ASP A 257 -14.31 -15.69 18.43
C ASP A 257 -14.09 -16.95 17.59
N LEU A 258 -14.97 -17.93 17.70
CA LEU A 258 -14.87 -19.18 16.93
C LEU A 258 -14.88 -18.93 15.42
N GLU A 259 -15.46 -17.81 14.97
CA GLU A 259 -15.50 -17.42 13.57
C GLU A 259 -14.26 -16.65 13.09
N GLU A 260 -13.30 -16.32 13.96
CA GLU A 260 -12.13 -15.49 13.58
C GLU A 260 -11.31 -16.16 12.46
N PRO A 261 -11.38 -15.63 11.22
CA PRO A 261 -10.79 -16.29 10.06
C PRO A 261 -9.30 -15.93 9.90
N ALA A 262 -8.76 -15.05 10.75
CA ALA A 262 -7.40 -14.52 10.61
C ALA A 262 -6.35 -15.62 10.49
N MET A 263 -5.45 -15.42 9.52
CA MET A 263 -4.28 -16.26 9.38
C MET A 263 -3.37 -16.13 10.59
N TRP A 264 -3.15 -14.91 11.09
CA TRP A 264 -2.24 -14.62 12.20
C TRP A 264 -3.01 -14.15 13.44
N LEU A 265 -2.96 -14.96 14.50
CA LEU A 265 -3.60 -14.65 15.78
C LEU A 265 -2.59 -14.12 16.80
N SER A 266 -3.04 -13.17 17.62
CA SER A 266 -2.38 -12.72 18.84
C SER A 266 -2.51 -13.79 19.94
N GLU A 267 -1.77 -13.62 21.04
CA GLU A 267 -1.91 -14.51 22.20
C GLU A 267 -3.29 -14.43 22.86
N GLN A 268 -4.03 -13.35 22.59
CA GLN A 268 -5.39 -13.11 23.06
C GLN A 268 -6.45 -13.67 22.10
N GLY A 269 -6.05 -14.38 21.04
CA GLY A 269 -6.96 -15.01 20.09
C GLY A 269 -7.63 -14.07 19.09
N THR A 270 -7.16 -12.82 18.98
CA THR A 270 -7.65 -11.85 17.99
C THR A 270 -6.68 -11.76 16.82
N ARG A 271 -7.10 -11.21 15.67
CA ARG A 271 -6.14 -10.86 14.61
C ARG A 271 -4.95 -10.04 15.16
N LEU A 272 -3.73 -10.49 14.83
CA LEU A 272 -2.49 -9.84 15.20
C LEU A 272 -2.40 -8.44 14.58
N CYS A 273 -2.07 -7.40 15.35
CA CYS A 273 -2.09 -6.03 14.82
C CYS A 273 -0.87 -5.73 13.93
N ARG A 274 -1.00 -4.76 13.02
CA ARG A 274 0.09 -4.41 12.06
C ARG A 274 1.36 -3.93 12.76
N SER A 275 1.23 -3.17 13.84
CA SER A 275 2.37 -2.67 14.61
C SER A 275 3.11 -3.81 15.30
N GLU A 276 2.40 -4.81 15.84
CA GLU A 276 3.02 -6.00 16.42
C GLU A 276 3.82 -6.79 15.39
N ILE A 277 3.29 -6.98 14.17
CA ILE A 277 4.01 -7.67 13.09
C ILE A 277 5.35 -6.95 12.81
N ASP A 278 5.34 -5.61 12.75
CA ASP A 278 6.55 -4.81 12.52
C ASP A 278 7.54 -4.88 13.70
N THR A 279 7.04 -4.74 14.92
CA THR A 279 7.86 -4.85 16.14
C THR A 279 8.53 -6.21 16.25
N ARG A 280 7.81 -7.29 15.93
CA ARG A 280 8.35 -8.65 16.01
C ARG A 280 9.42 -8.92 14.96
N PHE A 281 9.25 -8.37 13.75
CA PHE A 281 10.29 -8.45 12.74
C PHE A 281 11.54 -7.68 13.17
N LYS A 282 11.37 -6.49 13.75
CA LYS A 282 12.48 -5.69 14.31
C LYS A 282 13.20 -6.39 15.45
N GLN A 283 12.48 -7.09 16.32
CA GLN A 283 13.07 -7.92 17.38
C GLN A 283 13.93 -9.05 16.78
N LEU A 284 13.44 -9.72 15.73
CA LEU A 284 14.22 -10.74 15.03
C LEU A 284 15.50 -10.16 14.43
N LEU A 285 15.44 -9.00 13.77
CA LEU A 285 16.62 -8.31 13.25
C LEU A 285 17.63 -7.99 14.36
N GLN A 286 17.15 -7.49 15.50
CA GLN A 286 18.00 -7.19 16.65
C GLN A 286 18.73 -8.44 17.17
N VAL A 287 18.04 -9.59 17.23
CA VAL A 287 18.63 -10.88 17.61
C VAL A 287 19.71 -11.31 16.61
N CYS A 288 19.55 -10.97 15.33
CA CYS A 288 20.53 -11.22 14.27
C CYS A 288 21.67 -10.18 14.23
N GLY A 289 21.71 -9.22 15.16
CA GLY A 289 22.70 -8.14 15.17
C GLY A 289 22.50 -7.08 14.06
N ILE A 290 21.31 -7.05 13.45
CA ILE A 290 20.95 -6.10 12.39
C ILE A 290 20.21 -4.92 13.02
N ASP A 291 20.62 -3.69 12.70
CA ASP A 291 19.94 -2.47 13.18
C ASP A 291 18.46 -2.45 12.74
N PRO A 292 17.49 -2.50 13.67
CA PRO A 292 16.06 -2.53 13.36
C PRO A 292 15.53 -1.24 12.70
N SER A 293 16.31 -0.16 12.68
CA SER A 293 15.97 1.08 11.98
C SER A 293 16.15 0.99 10.47
N THR A 294 16.97 0.03 10.00
CA THR A 294 17.36 -0.11 8.59
C THR A 294 16.24 -0.65 7.72
N MET A 295 15.41 -1.54 8.25
CA MET A 295 14.32 -2.16 7.53
C MET A 295 13.13 -2.49 8.42
N SER A 296 11.95 -2.39 7.82
CA SER A 296 10.69 -2.81 8.40
C SER A 296 10.21 -4.08 7.73
N THR A 297 9.04 -4.57 8.09
CA THR A 297 8.32 -5.64 7.37
C THR A 297 8.15 -5.37 5.87
N HIS A 298 8.22 -4.11 5.41
CA HIS A 298 8.26 -3.80 3.99
C HIS A 298 9.53 -4.32 3.30
N GLY A 299 10.62 -4.49 4.07
CA GLY A 299 11.87 -5.12 3.65
C GLY A 299 11.69 -6.55 3.15
N LEU A 300 10.82 -7.36 3.77
CA LEU A 300 10.52 -8.74 3.32
C LEU A 300 10.06 -8.78 1.86
N ARG A 301 9.21 -7.83 1.49
CA ARG A 301 8.74 -7.69 0.11
C ARG A 301 9.81 -7.18 -0.83
N HIS A 302 10.61 -6.20 -0.41
CA HIS A 302 11.73 -5.72 -1.22
C HIS A 302 12.73 -6.84 -1.50
N MET A 303 13.06 -7.63 -0.48
CA MET A 303 13.89 -8.83 -0.61
C MET A 303 13.27 -9.83 -1.59
N SER A 304 11.96 -10.12 -1.51
CA SER A 304 11.29 -10.97 -2.51
C SER A 304 11.49 -10.46 -3.95
N VAL A 305 11.24 -9.17 -4.21
CA VAL A 305 11.43 -8.57 -5.55
C VAL A 305 12.88 -8.66 -6.01
N SER A 306 13.81 -8.27 -5.15
CA SER A 306 15.24 -8.24 -5.48
C SER A 306 15.78 -9.65 -5.75
N HIS A 307 15.44 -10.62 -4.90
CA HIS A 307 15.91 -12.01 -5.06
C HIS A 307 15.27 -12.68 -6.28
N GLU A 308 14.04 -12.31 -6.64
CA GLU A 308 13.44 -12.74 -7.91
C GLU A 308 14.20 -12.18 -9.12
N ALA A 309 14.59 -10.91 -9.06
CA ALA A 309 15.40 -10.31 -10.12
C ALA A 309 16.77 -10.99 -10.23
N GLU A 310 17.45 -11.23 -9.10
CA GLU A 310 18.71 -11.99 -9.03
C GLU A 310 18.57 -13.43 -9.57
N ALA A 311 17.41 -14.05 -9.33
CA ALA A 311 17.07 -15.38 -9.85
C ALA A 311 16.58 -15.36 -11.31
N ASN A 312 16.74 -14.24 -12.04
CA ASN A 312 16.32 -14.06 -13.43
C ASN A 312 14.83 -14.38 -13.67
N VAL A 313 13.98 -14.06 -12.69
CA VAL A 313 12.52 -14.07 -12.88
C VAL A 313 12.14 -12.92 -13.83
N PRO A 314 11.30 -13.15 -14.85
CA PRO A 314 10.96 -12.13 -15.82
C PRO A 314 10.28 -10.93 -15.16
N LEU A 315 10.78 -9.73 -15.48
CA LEU A 315 10.36 -8.48 -14.84
C LEU A 315 8.84 -8.26 -14.86
N HIS A 316 8.19 -8.55 -15.98
CA HIS A 316 6.74 -8.39 -16.13
C HIS A 316 5.95 -9.30 -15.17
N PHE A 317 6.44 -10.52 -14.94
CA PHE A 317 5.84 -11.47 -14.02
C PHE A 317 6.02 -10.98 -12.58
N THR A 318 7.24 -10.56 -12.21
CA THR A 318 7.54 -9.99 -10.89
C THR A 318 6.69 -8.75 -10.62
N GLN A 319 6.58 -7.83 -11.58
CA GLN A 319 5.75 -6.63 -11.49
C GLN A 319 4.27 -6.95 -11.26
N GLN A 320 3.70 -7.90 -12.00
CA GLN A 320 2.31 -8.32 -11.85
C GLN A 320 2.06 -9.02 -10.52
N ARG A 321 2.92 -9.98 -10.13
CA ARG A 321 2.84 -10.68 -8.84
C ARG A 321 2.89 -9.70 -7.67
N HIS A 322 3.70 -8.66 -7.80
CA HIS A 322 3.84 -7.63 -6.78
C HIS A 322 2.83 -6.50 -6.96
N GLY A 323 2.06 -6.43 -8.04
CA GLY A 323 1.11 -5.35 -8.34
C GLY A 323 1.74 -3.97 -8.19
N HIS A 324 2.96 -3.81 -8.70
CA HIS A 324 3.55 -2.50 -8.89
C HIS A 324 2.82 -1.83 -10.04
N ALA A 325 2.08 -0.78 -9.70
CA ALA A 325 1.56 0.13 -10.70
C ALA A 325 2.76 0.82 -11.41
N HIS A 326 3.65 1.45 -10.67
CA HIS A 326 4.69 2.26 -11.29
C HIS A 326 6.08 1.67 -11.04
N ALA A 327 6.70 1.17 -12.10
CA ALA A 327 8.16 1.09 -12.23
C ALA A 327 8.54 1.97 -13.42
N SER A 328 8.84 3.25 -13.15
CA SER A 328 9.18 4.30 -14.14
C SER A 328 8.15 4.57 -15.26
N THR A 329 8.00 5.84 -15.59
CA THR A 329 6.88 6.48 -16.31
C THR A 329 6.77 6.23 -17.82
N THR A 330 7.30 5.13 -18.38
CA THR A 330 7.29 4.96 -19.84
C THR A 330 6.97 3.56 -20.37
N GLN A 331 6.63 2.58 -19.51
CA GLN A 331 6.20 1.27 -19.99
C GLN A 331 4.71 1.09 -19.76
N VAL A 332 3.98 1.08 -20.89
CA VAL A 332 2.55 0.78 -20.95
C VAL A 332 2.31 -0.58 -20.32
N TYR A 333 1.41 -0.60 -19.34
CA TYR A 333 0.95 -1.80 -18.68
C TYR A 333 0.34 -2.77 -19.68
N THR A 334 0.85 -3.98 -19.70
CA THR A 334 0.13 -5.12 -20.27
C THR A 334 -0.31 -6.00 -19.12
N HIS A 335 -1.62 -6.08 -18.86
CA HIS A 335 -2.15 -7.10 -17.96
C HIS A 335 -1.81 -8.47 -18.56
N LEU A 336 -0.95 -9.26 -17.90
CA LEU A 336 -0.62 -10.58 -18.43
C LEU A 336 -1.82 -11.51 -18.20
N PRO A 337 -2.20 -12.32 -19.19
CA PRO A 337 -3.22 -13.35 -19.04
C PRO A 337 -2.89 -14.28 -17.85
N GLU A 338 -3.91 -14.74 -17.13
CA GLU A 338 -3.71 -15.64 -15.99
C GLU A 338 -2.96 -16.92 -16.38
N ALA A 339 -3.19 -17.45 -17.60
CA ALA A 339 -2.47 -18.60 -18.14
C ALA A 339 -0.96 -18.38 -18.20
N PHE A 340 -0.52 -17.17 -18.58
CA PHE A 340 0.90 -16.81 -18.61
C PHE A 340 1.50 -16.81 -17.19
N ILE A 341 0.77 -16.24 -16.23
CA ILE A 341 1.17 -16.21 -14.82
C ILE A 341 1.30 -17.63 -14.26
N ARG A 342 0.34 -18.52 -14.56
CA ARG A 342 0.38 -19.92 -14.12
C ARG A 342 1.54 -20.67 -14.73
N ASP A 343 1.74 -20.57 -16.04
CA ASP A 343 2.84 -21.25 -16.72
C ASP A 343 4.20 -20.80 -16.18
N ARG A 344 4.40 -19.49 -15.98
CA ARG A 344 5.67 -19.01 -15.43
C ARG A 344 5.89 -19.45 -13.99
N ALA A 345 4.86 -19.40 -13.14
CA ALA A 345 4.95 -19.93 -11.79
C ALA A 345 5.32 -21.43 -11.79
N ARG A 346 4.72 -22.22 -12.69
CA ARG A 346 5.03 -23.66 -12.87
C ARG A 346 6.49 -23.88 -13.24
N GLN A 347 7.03 -23.10 -14.17
CA GLN A 347 8.45 -23.19 -14.56
C GLN A 347 9.39 -22.89 -13.39
N LEU A 348 9.10 -21.85 -12.60
CA LEU A 348 9.92 -21.46 -11.44
C LEU A 348 9.88 -22.50 -10.31
N VAL A 349 8.71 -23.11 -10.08
CA VAL A 349 8.58 -24.20 -9.11
C VAL A 349 9.35 -25.43 -9.56
N LYS A 350 9.24 -25.81 -10.85
CA LYS A 350 10.04 -26.92 -11.41
C LYS A 350 11.55 -26.70 -11.27
N GLN A 351 12.02 -25.46 -11.47
CA GLN A 351 13.43 -25.12 -11.28
C GLN A 351 13.86 -25.26 -9.81
N HIS A 352 13.03 -24.82 -8.86
CA HIS A 352 13.30 -25.00 -7.43
C HIS A 352 13.39 -26.48 -7.03
N LEU A 353 12.46 -27.31 -7.52
CA LEU A 353 12.46 -28.75 -7.22
C LEU A 353 13.72 -29.43 -7.75
N LYS A 354 14.11 -29.16 -9.00
CA LYS A 354 15.37 -29.68 -9.58
C LYS A 354 16.61 -29.28 -8.79
N LYS A 355 16.66 -28.03 -8.29
CA LYS A 355 17.79 -27.55 -7.49
C LYS A 355 17.87 -28.28 -6.14
N LYS A 356 16.73 -28.55 -5.51
CA LYS A 356 16.63 -29.31 -4.25
C LYS A 356 17.05 -30.78 -4.42
N GLU A 357 16.81 -31.38 -5.58
CA GLU A 357 17.26 -32.75 -5.90
C GLU A 357 18.77 -32.83 -6.18
N SER A 358 19.41 -31.72 -6.55
CA SER A 358 20.83 -31.65 -6.91
C SER A 358 21.75 -31.20 -5.77
N THR A 359 21.17 -30.90 -4.59
CA THR A 359 21.86 -30.42 -3.38
C THR A 359 21.60 -31.41 -2.26
#